data_AF-A0A8I2CWW6-F1
#
_entry.id   AF-A0A8I2CWW6-F1
#
_cell.length_a   1.000
_cell.length_b   1.000
_cell.length_c   1.000
_cell.angle_alpha   90.00
_cell.angle_beta   90.00
_cell.angle_gamma   90.00
#
_symmetry.space_group_name_H-M   'P 1'
#
loop_
_entity.id
_entity.type
_entity.pdbx_description
1 polymer ?
#
loop_
_entity_poly.entity_id
_entity_poly.type
_entity_poly.pdbx_seq_one_letter_code
_entity_poly.pdbx_strand_id
1 'polypeptide(L)'
;MIHQIPPIKKCAAECLVPLDECSWSEEEVPLGQRGVRFSWLYDFVSRIWADTDSFITGIWKHYRSTQRASMYGPWDNIPWPEMPEYPEDLVETVRMTRDLVSNLIIPLTRPISAPLYARIPIEHRGRPSVFISHTWSSNAVASAHGSLDIVLDHYRDSFVWIDFVCYNQHLVKDGNIAADMKSIISGIDQIAFILTTQPFFTRSWCLWEIVCGYKTGVKVKVHDQITRIKKKYWSSEASQMPPNFKSITELSATKKSDEEKIFELLVSTFGSVSQADDYIRSILAKEL
;
A
#
# COMPACT_ATOMS: atom_id res chain seq x y z
N MET A 1 -10.09 -15.45 -27.87
CA MET A 1 -10.96 -14.51 -27.14
C MET A 1 -10.19 -13.21 -26.99
N ILE A 2 -10.77 -12.10 -27.45
CA ILE A 2 -10.16 -10.76 -27.40
C ILE A 2 -9.76 -10.49 -25.94
N HIS A 3 -8.48 -10.20 -25.70
CA HIS A 3 -7.98 -9.74 -24.41
C HIS A 3 -8.65 -8.40 -24.10
N GLN A 4 -9.86 -8.45 -23.56
CA GLN A 4 -10.54 -7.29 -23.01
C GLN A 4 -9.61 -6.73 -21.94
N ILE A 5 -9.26 -5.46 -22.09
CA ILE A 5 -8.67 -4.68 -21.02
C ILE A 5 -9.56 -4.91 -19.79
N PRO A 6 -9.04 -5.43 -18.65
CA PRO A 6 -9.87 -5.65 -17.49
C PRO A 6 -10.57 -4.32 -17.14
N PRO A 7 -11.87 -4.33 -16.78
CA PRO A 7 -12.66 -3.11 -16.50
C PRO A 7 -11.95 -2.13 -15.55
N ILE A 8 -11.12 -2.68 -14.67
CA ILE A 8 -10.18 -2.03 -13.75
C ILE A 8 -9.36 -0.89 -14.39
N LYS A 9 -8.82 -1.06 -15.61
CA LYS A 9 -7.96 -0.03 -16.23
C LYS A 9 -8.76 1.19 -16.72
N LYS A 10 -10.03 1.00 -17.07
CA LYS A 10 -10.88 2.08 -17.59
C LYS A 10 -11.31 3.02 -16.47
N CYS A 11 -11.82 2.47 -15.37
CA CYS A 11 -12.23 3.24 -14.18
C CYS A 11 -11.06 4.03 -13.58
N ALA A 12 -9.86 3.43 -13.51
CA ALA A 12 -8.65 4.12 -13.09
C ALA A 12 -8.30 5.30 -14.00
N ALA A 13 -8.37 5.13 -15.32
CA ALA A 13 -8.01 6.16 -16.28
C ALA A 13 -8.94 7.38 -16.24
N GLU A 14 -10.22 7.20 -15.91
CA GLU A 14 -11.21 8.29 -15.82
C GLU A 14 -10.95 9.25 -14.64
N CYS A 15 -10.21 8.81 -13.63
CA CYS A 15 -9.84 9.64 -12.48
C CYS A 15 -8.51 10.41 -12.68
N LEU A 16 -7.84 10.19 -13.81
CA LEU A 16 -6.51 10.73 -14.10
C LEU A 16 -6.57 11.77 -15.22
N VAL A 17 -5.61 12.68 -15.21
CA VAL A 17 -5.38 13.60 -16.33
C VAL A 17 -5.13 12.79 -17.62
N PRO A 18 -5.76 13.18 -18.75
CA PRO A 18 -5.52 12.58 -20.05
C PRO A 18 -4.04 12.59 -20.44
N LEU A 19 -3.59 11.57 -21.18
CA LEU A 19 -2.16 11.43 -21.50
C LEU A 19 -1.64 12.54 -22.41
N ASP A 20 -2.49 13.04 -23.30
CA ASP A 20 -2.22 14.16 -24.20
C ASP A 20 -2.11 15.52 -23.47
N GLU A 21 -2.65 15.60 -22.26
CA GLU A 21 -2.52 16.77 -21.37
C GLU A 21 -1.35 16.61 -20.38
N CYS A 22 -0.66 15.46 -20.36
CA CYS A 22 0.44 15.20 -19.44
C CYS A 22 1.80 15.51 -20.06
N SER A 23 2.51 16.49 -19.49
CA SER A 23 3.96 16.62 -19.63
C SER A 23 4.65 16.30 -18.30
N TRP A 24 5.80 15.64 -18.35
CA TRP A 24 6.57 15.30 -17.14
C TRP A 24 8.07 15.50 -17.34
N SER A 25 8.69 16.12 -16.34
CA SER A 25 10.13 16.25 -16.15
C SER A 25 10.44 15.98 -14.68
N GLU A 26 11.46 15.16 -14.42
CA GLU A 26 11.87 14.86 -13.04
C GLU A 26 12.44 16.09 -12.32
N GLU A 27 13.02 17.02 -13.08
CA GLU A 27 13.65 18.26 -12.61
C GLU A 27 12.62 19.34 -12.26
N GLU A 28 11.51 19.41 -13.00
CA GLU A 28 10.47 20.43 -12.79
C GLU A 28 9.74 20.25 -11.46
N VAL A 29 9.51 19.00 -11.04
CA VAL A 29 8.86 18.71 -9.75
C VAL A 29 9.75 17.79 -8.91
N PRO A 30 10.57 18.35 -8.00
CA PRO A 30 11.47 17.58 -7.15
C PRO A 30 10.74 16.53 -6.31
N LEU A 31 11.38 15.40 -6.04
CA LEU A 31 10.80 14.26 -5.31
C LEU A 31 10.11 14.64 -3.99
N GLY A 32 10.73 15.53 -3.20
CA GLY A 32 10.19 16.00 -1.92
C GLY A 32 8.97 16.91 -2.03
N GLN A 33 8.56 17.32 -3.24
CA GLN A 33 7.37 18.14 -3.49
C GLN A 33 6.20 17.31 -4.03
N ARG A 34 6.39 16.02 -4.31
CA ARG A 34 5.41 15.15 -4.94
C ARG A 34 4.41 14.57 -3.94
N GLY A 35 3.63 15.39 -3.27
CA GLY A 35 2.59 14.93 -2.34
C GLY A 35 1.22 14.83 -3.00
N VAL A 36 0.47 13.79 -2.66
CA VAL A 36 -0.90 13.55 -3.13
C VAL A 36 -1.89 13.70 -1.98
N ARG A 37 -3.03 14.34 -2.23
CA ARG A 37 -4.12 14.43 -1.25
C ARG A 37 -4.62 13.02 -0.93
N PHE A 38 -4.54 12.63 0.35
CA PHE A 38 -4.81 11.26 0.77
C PHE A 38 -6.22 10.78 0.40
N SER A 39 -7.25 11.59 0.65
CA SER A 39 -8.64 11.25 0.31
C SER A 39 -8.81 10.89 -1.15
N TRP A 40 -8.21 11.65 -2.06
CA TRP A 40 -8.22 11.34 -3.48
C TRP A 40 -7.51 10.03 -3.79
N LEU A 41 -6.32 9.80 -3.20
CA LEU A 41 -5.57 8.55 -3.39
C LEU A 41 -6.37 7.34 -2.90
N TYR A 42 -6.96 7.45 -1.72
CA TYR A 42 -7.79 6.40 -1.14
C TYR A 42 -9.00 6.09 -2.04
N ASP A 43 -9.71 7.12 -2.51
CA ASP A 43 -10.86 6.96 -3.39
C ASP A 43 -10.46 6.36 -4.76
N PHE A 44 -9.33 6.80 -5.33
CA PHE A 44 -8.76 6.25 -6.56
C PHE A 44 -8.51 4.74 -6.43
N VAL A 45 -7.76 4.33 -5.40
CA VAL A 45 -7.45 2.91 -5.14
C VAL A 45 -8.72 2.12 -4.81
N SER A 46 -9.65 2.70 -4.05
CA SER A 46 -10.92 2.04 -3.69
C SER A 46 -11.81 1.80 -4.91
N ARG A 47 -11.88 2.74 -5.86
CA ARG A 47 -12.66 2.60 -7.09
C ARG A 47 -12.14 1.48 -7.99
N ILE A 48 -10.82 1.37 -8.10
CA ILE A 48 -10.15 0.26 -8.82
C ILE A 48 -10.65 -1.09 -8.30
N TRP A 49 -10.88 -1.21 -6.99
CA TRP A 49 -11.37 -2.44 -6.36
C TRP A 49 -12.88 -2.59 -6.34
N ALA A 50 -13.64 -1.49 -6.31
CA ALA A 50 -15.09 -1.54 -6.32
C ALA A 50 -15.64 -2.27 -7.55
N ASP A 51 -15.01 -2.09 -8.71
CA ASP A 51 -15.39 -2.80 -9.94
C ASP A 51 -15.09 -4.31 -9.84
N THR A 52 -13.92 -4.67 -9.31
CA THR A 52 -13.53 -6.07 -9.08
C THR A 52 -14.46 -6.74 -8.07
N ASP A 53 -14.75 -6.07 -6.95
CA ASP A 53 -15.64 -6.56 -5.90
C ASP A 53 -17.08 -6.68 -6.40
N SER A 54 -17.56 -5.73 -7.21
CA SER A 54 -18.87 -5.77 -7.84
C SER A 54 -19.00 -6.96 -8.81
N PHE A 55 -17.97 -7.20 -9.63
CA PHE A 55 -17.91 -8.34 -10.54
C PHE A 55 -17.98 -9.68 -9.79
N ILE A 56 -17.12 -9.86 -8.78
CA ILE A 56 -17.09 -11.06 -7.94
C ILE A 56 -18.43 -11.24 -7.20
N THR A 57 -18.97 -10.17 -6.63
CA THR A 57 -20.27 -10.18 -5.95
C THR A 57 -21.39 -10.57 -6.92
N GLY A 58 -21.33 -10.12 -8.17
CA GLY A 58 -22.26 -10.50 -9.23
C GLY A 58 -22.28 -11.99 -9.52
N ILE A 59 -21.09 -12.60 -9.67
CA ILE A 59 -20.94 -14.06 -9.86
C ILE A 59 -21.58 -14.82 -8.69
N TRP A 60 -21.23 -14.47 -7.46
CA TRP A 60 -21.76 -15.15 -6.27
C TRP A 60 -23.26 -14.91 -6.05
N LYS A 61 -23.76 -13.71 -6.38
CA LYS A 61 -25.19 -13.40 -6.31
C LYS A 61 -25.98 -14.22 -7.32
N HIS A 62 -25.47 -14.37 -8.54
CA HIS A 62 -26.09 -15.22 -9.57
C HIS A 62 -26.11 -16.68 -9.11
N TYR A 63 -24.98 -17.22 -8.67
CA TYR A 63 -24.88 -18.58 -8.12
C TYR A 63 -25.90 -18.84 -6.99
N ARG A 64 -25.96 -17.96 -5.98
CA ARG A 64 -26.92 -18.09 -4.86
C ARG A 64 -28.37 -17.96 -5.31
N SER A 65 -28.65 -17.13 -6.31
CA SER A 65 -30.00 -16.98 -6.86
C SER A 65 -30.44 -18.26 -7.57
N THR A 66 -29.57 -18.83 -8.42
CA THR A 66 -29.84 -20.09 -9.12
C THR A 66 -29.98 -21.24 -8.13
N GLN A 67 -29.10 -21.32 -7.12
CA GLN A 67 -29.18 -22.31 -6.05
C GLN A 67 -30.53 -22.26 -5.32
N ARG A 68 -30.99 -21.06 -4.95
CA ARG A 68 -32.32 -20.87 -4.35
C ARG A 68 -33.43 -21.35 -5.28
N ALA A 69 -33.36 -21.02 -6.57
CA ALA A 69 -34.35 -21.45 -7.55
C ALA A 69 -34.41 -22.98 -7.68
N SER A 70 -33.26 -23.67 -7.71
CA SER A 70 -33.18 -25.14 -7.70
C SER A 70 -33.75 -25.75 -6.41
N MET A 71 -33.63 -25.09 -5.26
CA MET A 71 -34.20 -25.56 -3.99
C MET A 71 -35.73 -25.46 -3.92
N TYR A 72 -36.33 -24.44 -4.55
CA TYR A 72 -37.77 -24.18 -4.50
C TYR A 72 -38.54 -24.70 -5.73
N GLY A 73 -37.86 -25.35 -6.68
CA GLY A 73 -38.44 -25.76 -7.96
C GLY A 73 -38.66 -27.27 -8.11
N PRO A 74 -39.61 -27.92 -7.41
CA PRO A 74 -40.09 -29.23 -7.82
C PRO A 74 -40.83 -29.21 -9.18
N TRP A 75 -41.17 -28.02 -9.70
CA TRP A 75 -42.00 -27.86 -10.90
C TRP A 75 -41.23 -27.35 -12.14
N ASP A 76 -40.09 -26.69 -11.93
CA ASP A 76 -39.37 -25.99 -13.01
C ASP A 76 -38.10 -26.72 -13.50
N ASN A 77 -37.79 -27.91 -12.95
CA ASN A 77 -36.62 -28.74 -13.30
C ASN A 77 -35.31 -27.93 -13.39
N ILE A 78 -35.12 -26.95 -12.51
CA ILE A 78 -33.93 -26.10 -12.52
C ILE A 78 -32.76 -26.91 -11.96
N PRO A 79 -31.72 -27.21 -12.78
CA PRO A 79 -30.58 -28.00 -12.32
C PRO A 79 -29.83 -27.26 -11.21
N TRP A 80 -29.12 -28.02 -10.36
CA TRP A 80 -28.24 -27.42 -9.37
C TRP A 80 -27.10 -26.66 -10.07
N PRO A 81 -26.83 -25.39 -9.70
CA PRO A 81 -25.76 -24.65 -10.35
C PRO A 81 -24.40 -25.27 -10.02
N GLU A 82 -23.51 -25.29 -11.02
CA GLU A 82 -22.09 -25.56 -10.77
C GLU A 82 -21.51 -24.44 -9.90
N MET A 83 -20.65 -24.83 -8.96
CA MET A 83 -19.96 -23.86 -8.12
C MET A 83 -19.05 -23.00 -9.01
N PRO A 84 -19.20 -21.67 -9.01
CA PRO A 84 -18.30 -20.83 -9.78
C PRO A 84 -16.87 -21.03 -9.27
N GLU A 85 -15.92 -21.19 -10.19
CA GLU A 85 -14.51 -21.13 -9.85
C GLU A 85 -14.23 -19.76 -9.23
N TYR A 86 -13.60 -19.76 -8.05
CA TYR A 86 -13.15 -18.51 -7.47
C TYR A 86 -12.06 -17.96 -8.38
N PRO A 87 -12.16 -16.72 -8.87
CA PRO A 87 -11.17 -16.18 -9.77
C PRO A 87 -9.93 -15.78 -8.95
N GLU A 88 -9.16 -16.77 -8.49
CA GLU A 88 -7.91 -16.60 -7.75
C GLU A 88 -6.98 -15.65 -8.52
N ASP A 89 -6.93 -15.81 -9.84
CA ASP A 89 -6.22 -14.95 -10.80
C ASP A 89 -6.73 -13.50 -10.87
N LEU A 90 -7.90 -13.14 -10.34
CA LEU A 90 -8.38 -11.76 -10.24
C LEU A 90 -8.26 -11.19 -8.82
N VAL A 91 -8.18 -12.06 -7.80
CA VAL A 91 -8.20 -11.67 -6.39
C VAL A 91 -6.79 -11.59 -5.81
N GLU A 92 -5.95 -12.57 -6.11
CA GLU A 92 -4.56 -12.60 -5.62
C GLU A 92 -3.65 -11.68 -6.43
N THR A 93 -3.86 -11.58 -7.75
CA THR A 93 -2.96 -10.87 -8.68
C THR A 93 -3.16 -9.36 -8.74
N VAL A 94 -4.03 -8.76 -7.92
CA VAL A 94 -4.30 -7.31 -8.03
C VAL A 94 -4.43 -6.58 -6.69
N ARG A 95 -4.60 -7.27 -5.55
CA ARG A 95 -4.83 -6.54 -4.28
C ARG A 95 -3.55 -6.02 -3.62
N MET A 96 -2.42 -6.71 -3.77
CA MET A 96 -1.17 -6.27 -3.16
C MET A 96 -0.63 -5.02 -3.87
N THR A 97 0.02 -4.11 -3.14
CA THR A 97 0.64 -2.93 -3.76
C THR A 97 1.59 -3.31 -4.90
N ARG A 98 2.35 -4.40 -4.76
CA ARG A 98 3.23 -4.90 -5.84
C ARG A 98 2.48 -5.10 -7.14
N ASP A 99 1.31 -5.69 -7.07
CA ASP A 99 0.52 -6.02 -8.25
C ASP A 99 -0.24 -4.82 -8.79
N LEU A 100 -0.73 -3.94 -7.89
CA LEU A 100 -1.23 -2.63 -8.28
C LEU A 100 -0.17 -1.86 -9.10
N VAL A 101 1.10 -1.93 -8.68
CA VAL A 101 2.20 -1.27 -9.41
C VAL A 101 2.44 -1.92 -10.77
N SER A 102 2.66 -3.23 -10.80
CA SER A 102 3.06 -3.96 -12.02
C SER A 102 1.95 -4.02 -13.07
N ASN A 103 0.70 -4.24 -12.64
CA ASN A 103 -0.42 -4.53 -13.52
C ASN A 103 -1.23 -3.28 -13.91
N LEU A 104 -1.15 -2.21 -13.12
CA LEU A 104 -1.92 -0.98 -13.34
C LEU A 104 -1.06 0.27 -13.46
N ILE A 105 -0.29 0.63 -12.43
CA ILE A 105 0.42 1.92 -12.39
C ILE A 105 1.44 2.03 -13.52
N ILE A 106 2.35 1.05 -13.64
CA ILE A 106 3.38 1.04 -14.69
C ILE A 106 2.72 1.10 -16.07
N PRO A 107 1.72 0.27 -16.42
CA PRO A 107 0.99 0.42 -17.67
C PRO A 107 0.34 1.78 -17.90
N LEU A 108 -0.26 2.40 -16.88
CA LEU A 108 -0.95 3.69 -16.99
C LEU A 108 0.00 4.86 -17.22
N THR A 109 1.26 4.77 -16.77
CA THR A 109 2.24 5.85 -16.90
C THR A 109 3.35 5.57 -17.91
N ARG A 110 3.39 4.36 -18.48
CA ARG A 110 4.37 3.96 -19.50
C ARG A 110 4.48 4.94 -20.68
N PRO A 111 3.37 5.47 -21.26
CA PRO A 111 3.47 6.36 -22.43
C PRO A 111 4.25 7.65 -22.18
N ILE A 112 4.29 8.11 -20.92
CA ILE A 112 4.96 9.34 -20.50
C ILE A 112 6.20 9.07 -19.62
N SER A 113 6.53 7.80 -19.37
CA SER A 113 7.64 7.34 -18.52
C SER A 113 7.75 8.11 -17.18
N ALA A 114 6.60 8.34 -16.53
CA ALA A 114 6.46 9.22 -15.37
C ALA A 114 5.94 8.47 -14.12
N PRO A 115 6.05 9.04 -12.90
CA PRO A 115 5.30 8.56 -11.74
C PRO A 115 3.79 8.73 -11.96
N LEU A 116 2.97 8.00 -11.19
CA LEU A 116 1.52 8.20 -11.21
C LEU A 116 1.15 9.65 -10.86
N TYR A 117 1.94 10.28 -9.99
CA TYR A 117 1.83 11.69 -9.62
C TYR A 117 1.64 12.63 -10.82
N ALA A 118 2.33 12.38 -11.93
CA ALA A 118 2.24 13.21 -13.14
C ALA A 118 0.82 13.27 -13.75
N ARG A 119 -0.01 12.25 -13.46
CA ARG A 119 -1.37 12.10 -13.97
C ARG A 119 -2.45 12.45 -12.95
N ILE A 120 -2.09 12.89 -11.74
CA ILE A 120 -3.08 13.27 -10.71
C ILE A 120 -3.64 14.66 -11.02
N PRO A 121 -4.94 14.95 -10.85
CA PRO A 121 -5.44 16.33 -11.01
C PRO A 121 -4.70 17.33 -10.12
N ILE A 122 -4.46 18.55 -10.62
CA ILE A 122 -3.57 19.53 -9.96
C ILE A 122 -4.06 19.93 -8.56
N GLU A 123 -5.38 19.97 -8.34
CA GLU A 123 -6.06 20.25 -7.07
C GLU A 123 -5.82 19.17 -5.99
N HIS A 124 -5.33 18.01 -6.39
CA HIS A 124 -4.97 16.89 -5.52
C HIS A 124 -3.46 16.72 -5.36
N ARG A 125 -2.66 17.64 -5.91
CA ARG A 125 -1.20 17.72 -5.72
C ARG A 125 -0.84 18.77 -4.68
N GLY A 126 0.23 18.53 -3.91
CA GLY A 126 0.72 19.48 -2.92
C GLY A 126 2.00 19.01 -2.25
N ARG A 127 2.60 19.83 -1.38
CA ARG A 127 3.79 19.44 -0.63
C ARG A 127 3.40 18.40 0.44
N PRO A 128 4.05 17.22 0.49
CA PRO A 128 3.72 16.20 1.47
C PRO A 128 4.21 16.60 2.87
N SER A 129 3.40 16.30 3.88
CA SER A 129 3.78 16.40 5.30
C SER A 129 3.94 15.05 5.97
N VAL A 130 3.54 13.96 5.29
CA VAL A 130 3.59 12.60 5.82
C VAL A 130 4.16 11.64 4.79
N PHE A 131 5.15 10.86 5.19
CA PHE A 131 5.67 9.72 4.42
C PHE A 131 4.96 8.44 4.85
N ILE A 132 4.34 7.72 3.92
CA ILE A 132 3.62 6.48 4.19
C ILE A 132 4.56 5.28 3.99
N SER A 133 5.10 4.77 5.10
CA SER A 133 5.90 3.55 5.13
C SER A 133 4.97 2.34 5.19
N HIS A 134 5.03 1.50 4.16
CA HIS A 134 4.16 0.34 4.01
C HIS A 134 4.86 -0.80 3.26
N THR A 135 4.28 -2.00 3.29
CA THR A 135 4.84 -3.15 2.57
C THR A 135 4.18 -3.33 1.20
N TRP A 136 4.98 -3.70 0.21
CA TRP A 136 4.48 -4.03 -1.12
C TRP A 136 3.72 -5.37 -1.17
N SER A 137 3.83 -6.16 -0.11
CA SER A 137 3.18 -7.47 0.02
C SER A 137 1.87 -7.42 0.82
N SER A 138 1.36 -6.22 1.12
CA SER A 138 0.06 -6.01 1.74
C SER A 138 -0.91 -5.40 0.74
N ASN A 139 -2.20 -5.57 1.03
CA ASN A 139 -3.22 -4.94 0.24
C ASN A 139 -3.16 -3.42 0.41
N ALA A 140 -3.29 -2.67 -0.68
CA ALA A 140 -3.35 -1.21 -0.58
C ALA A 140 -4.67 -0.75 0.09
N VAL A 141 -5.80 -1.36 -0.31
CA VAL A 141 -7.14 -1.22 0.28
C VAL A 141 -7.77 -2.61 0.34
N ALA A 142 -8.37 -2.99 1.47
CA ALA A 142 -9.03 -4.28 1.66
C ALA A 142 -10.03 -4.25 2.83
N SER A 143 -11.18 -3.61 2.65
CA SER A 143 -12.29 -3.65 3.62
C SER A 143 -11.85 -3.34 5.06
N ALA A 144 -11.14 -2.23 5.27
CA ALA A 144 -10.53 -1.81 6.54
C ALA A 144 -9.19 -2.47 6.93
N HIS A 145 -8.66 -3.39 6.10
CA HIS A 145 -7.42 -4.11 6.36
C HIS A 145 -6.25 -3.70 5.45
N GLY A 146 -6.47 -2.86 4.44
CA GLY A 146 -5.40 -2.37 3.58
C GLY A 146 -4.48 -1.36 4.27
N SER A 147 -3.30 -1.11 3.70
CA SER A 147 -2.39 -0.09 4.22
C SER A 147 -3.04 1.30 4.28
N LEU A 148 -3.74 1.69 3.22
CA LEU A 148 -4.42 2.99 3.16
C LEU A 148 -5.65 3.02 4.10
N ASP A 149 -6.33 1.89 4.29
CA ASP A 149 -7.43 1.81 5.25
C ASP A 149 -7.00 2.22 6.66
N ILE A 150 -5.87 1.68 7.13
CA ILE A 150 -5.39 1.85 8.50
C ILE A 150 -5.18 3.33 8.86
N VAL A 151 -4.76 4.14 7.89
CA VAL A 151 -4.37 5.53 8.12
C VAL A 151 -5.39 6.55 7.61
N LEU A 152 -6.52 6.09 7.06
CA LEU A 152 -7.56 6.93 6.46
C LEU A 152 -8.04 8.02 7.41
N ASP A 153 -8.40 7.64 8.63
CA ASP A 153 -8.99 8.54 9.62
C ASP A 153 -7.97 9.56 10.18
N HIS A 154 -6.67 9.34 9.93
CA HIS A 154 -5.58 10.18 10.43
C HIS A 154 -5.09 11.22 9.42
N TYR A 155 -5.12 10.88 8.12
CA TYR A 155 -4.48 11.71 7.08
C TYR A 155 -5.41 12.07 5.93
N ARG A 156 -6.73 11.84 6.05
CA ARG A 156 -7.73 12.06 5.00
C ARG A 156 -7.54 13.35 4.18
N ASP A 157 -7.24 14.45 4.86
CA ASP A 157 -7.13 15.78 4.26
C ASP A 157 -5.67 16.23 4.05
N SER A 158 -4.70 15.39 4.41
CA SER A 158 -3.27 15.67 4.27
C SER A 158 -2.74 15.35 2.88
N PHE A 159 -1.65 16.00 2.50
CA PHE A 159 -0.81 15.57 1.38
C PHE A 159 0.21 14.56 1.89
N VAL A 160 0.21 13.39 1.27
CA VAL A 160 1.08 12.28 1.65
C VAL A 160 2.06 11.96 0.53
N TRP A 161 3.22 11.44 0.91
CA TRP A 161 4.18 10.85 0.01
C TRP A 161 4.13 9.34 0.17
N ILE A 162 3.89 8.62 -0.92
CA ILE A 162 3.88 7.15 -0.96
C ILE A 162 4.57 6.68 -2.24
N ASP A 163 5.44 5.69 -2.11
CA ASP A 163 6.42 5.36 -3.14
C ASP A 163 5.79 5.04 -4.51
N PHE A 164 4.75 4.22 -4.56
CA PHE A 164 4.13 3.78 -5.80
C PHE A 164 3.43 4.91 -6.57
N VAL A 165 3.12 6.03 -5.90
CA VAL A 165 2.50 7.20 -6.53
C VAL A 165 3.54 8.22 -6.92
N CYS A 166 4.42 8.55 -5.97
CA CYS A 166 5.26 9.74 -6.00
C CYS A 166 6.62 9.48 -6.64
N TYR A 167 7.12 8.25 -6.52
CA TYR A 167 8.39 7.83 -7.12
C TYR A 167 8.16 7.30 -8.54
N ASN A 168 9.08 7.62 -9.45
CA ASN A 168 8.99 7.16 -10.82
C ASN A 168 9.36 5.68 -10.91
N GLN A 169 8.34 4.84 -11.05
CA GLN A 169 8.50 3.38 -11.09
C GLN A 169 9.26 2.86 -12.32
N HIS A 170 9.46 3.71 -13.34
CA HIS A 170 10.26 3.37 -14.53
C HIS A 170 11.77 3.55 -14.31
N LEU A 171 12.19 4.33 -13.31
CA LEU A 171 13.60 4.67 -13.05
C LEU A 171 14.25 3.82 -11.94
N VAL A 172 13.51 2.89 -11.34
CA VAL A 172 13.93 2.07 -10.19
C VAL A 172 15.22 1.28 -10.45
N LYS A 173 15.52 0.92 -11.70
CA LYS A 173 16.73 0.16 -12.05
C LYS A 173 18.01 1.01 -12.09
N ASP A 174 17.87 2.30 -12.38
CA ASP A 174 18.98 3.21 -12.66
C ASP A 174 19.19 4.25 -11.55
N GLY A 175 18.25 4.36 -10.60
CA GLY A 175 18.25 5.33 -9.52
C GLY A 175 18.89 4.86 -8.20
N ASN A 176 19.40 5.81 -7.42
CA ASN A 176 19.82 5.58 -6.04
C ASN A 176 18.63 5.77 -5.08
N ILE A 177 17.72 4.80 -5.09
CA ILE A 177 16.46 4.84 -4.31
C ILE A 177 16.72 5.15 -2.83
N ALA A 178 17.79 4.58 -2.23
CA ALA A 178 18.11 4.84 -0.83
C ALA A 178 18.48 6.32 -0.57
N ALA A 179 19.26 6.95 -1.44
CA ALA A 179 19.59 8.36 -1.31
C ALA A 179 18.33 9.24 -1.49
N ASP A 180 17.50 8.90 -2.47
CA ASP A 180 16.25 9.61 -2.76
C ASP A 180 15.28 9.55 -1.58
N MET A 181 14.97 8.35 -1.08
CA MET A 181 14.08 8.16 0.06
C MET A 181 14.60 8.86 1.31
N LYS A 182 15.92 8.85 1.54
CA LYS A 182 16.53 9.54 2.68
C LYS A 182 16.32 11.05 2.57
N SER A 183 16.50 11.62 1.37
CA SER A 183 16.27 13.05 1.12
C SER A 183 14.81 13.43 1.37
N ILE A 184 13.87 12.60 0.88
CA ILE A 184 12.43 12.80 1.08
C ILE A 184 12.09 12.76 2.58
N ILE A 185 12.50 11.70 3.28
CA ILE A 185 12.23 11.52 4.71
C ILE A 185 12.80 12.70 5.51
N SER A 186 14.02 13.17 5.19
CA SER A 186 14.65 14.29 5.88
C SER A 186 13.88 15.61 5.74
N GLY A 187 13.08 15.78 4.69
CA GLY A 187 12.32 17.00 4.41
C GLY A 187 10.84 16.94 4.77
N ILE A 188 10.38 15.84 5.36
CA ILE A 188 8.99 15.56 5.73
C ILE A 188 8.81 15.62 7.26
N ASP A 189 7.64 16.05 7.71
CA ASP A 189 7.37 16.25 9.14
C ASP A 189 7.21 14.93 9.92
N GLN A 190 6.68 13.89 9.26
CA GLN A 190 6.31 12.64 9.92
C GLN A 190 6.40 11.41 9.00
N ILE A 191 6.80 10.28 9.56
CA ILE A 191 6.62 8.94 8.97
C ILE A 191 5.38 8.30 9.60
N ALA A 192 4.41 7.91 8.78
CA ALA A 192 3.34 7.00 9.19
C ALA A 192 3.78 5.56 8.86
N PHE A 193 4.12 4.81 9.90
CA PHE A 193 4.59 3.44 9.81
C PHE A 193 3.42 2.47 9.95
N ILE A 194 3.09 1.75 8.88
CA ILE A 194 1.87 0.92 8.83
C ILE A 194 2.18 -0.53 9.16
N LEU A 195 1.50 -1.05 10.19
CA LEU A 195 1.50 -2.46 10.59
C LEU A 195 0.22 -3.15 10.10
N THR A 196 0.36 -4.06 9.13
CA THR A 196 -0.72 -4.98 8.72
C THR A 196 -0.46 -6.40 9.26
N THR A 197 -1.21 -7.40 8.81
CA THR A 197 -1.15 -8.80 9.28
C THR A 197 0.00 -9.63 8.70
N GLN A 198 0.64 -9.19 7.62
CA GLN A 198 1.85 -9.82 7.06
C GLN A 198 3.07 -9.58 7.97
N PRO A 199 4.12 -10.43 8.01
CA PRO A 199 5.29 -10.16 8.85
C PRO A 199 6.08 -8.94 8.34
N PHE A 200 5.83 -7.77 8.95
CA PHE A 200 6.45 -6.47 8.61
C PHE A 200 7.93 -6.38 9.01
N PHE A 201 8.25 -7.03 10.12
CA PHE A 201 9.53 -6.88 10.80
C PHE A 201 10.68 -7.65 10.18
N THR A 202 10.39 -8.47 9.18
CA THR A 202 11.39 -9.12 8.36
C THR A 202 11.77 -8.26 7.16
N ARG A 203 11.37 -6.98 7.03
CA ARG A 203 11.65 -6.21 5.80
C ARG A 203 12.59 -5.04 6.05
N SER A 204 13.80 -5.17 5.51
CA SER A 204 14.93 -4.28 5.79
C SER A 204 14.62 -2.83 5.43
N TRP A 205 13.94 -2.58 4.31
CA TRP A 205 13.61 -1.22 3.86
C TRP A 205 12.70 -0.45 4.82
N CYS A 206 11.66 -1.07 5.40
CA CYS A 206 10.80 -0.38 6.36
C CYS A 206 11.56 -0.03 7.66
N LEU A 207 12.45 -0.92 8.13
CA LEU A 207 13.31 -0.59 9.28
C LEU A 207 14.35 0.49 8.95
N TRP A 208 14.86 0.50 7.72
CA TRP A 208 15.76 1.55 7.25
C TRP A 208 15.09 2.93 7.24
N GLU A 209 13.80 3.02 6.92
CA GLU A 209 13.03 4.27 7.00
C GLU A 209 12.90 4.77 8.45
N ILE A 210 12.71 3.87 9.41
CA ILE A 210 12.74 4.20 10.85
C ILE A 210 14.11 4.76 11.24
N VAL A 211 15.20 4.14 10.79
CA VAL A 211 16.57 4.64 11.04
C VAL A 211 16.78 6.02 10.45
N CYS A 212 16.26 6.26 9.24
CA CYS A 212 16.30 7.58 8.64
C CYS A 212 15.58 8.60 9.52
N GLY A 213 14.36 8.29 9.96
CA GLY A 213 13.60 9.15 10.88
C GLY A 213 14.33 9.43 12.19
N TYR A 214 14.96 8.41 12.79
CA TYR A 214 15.79 8.59 13.99
C TYR A 214 16.95 9.55 13.76
N LYS A 215 17.69 9.40 12.65
CA LYS A 215 18.84 10.25 12.33
C LYS A 215 18.46 11.69 11.99
N THR A 216 17.28 11.90 11.42
CA THR A 216 16.81 13.21 10.98
C THR A 216 15.93 13.92 12.01
N GLY A 217 15.55 13.22 13.09
CA GLY A 217 14.63 13.74 14.11
C GLY A 217 13.17 13.77 13.67
N VAL A 218 12.83 13.11 12.56
CA VAL A 218 11.47 13.04 12.03
C VAL A 218 10.62 12.15 12.91
N LYS A 219 9.39 12.58 13.21
CA LYS A 219 8.48 11.83 14.07
C LYS A 219 8.01 10.56 13.36
N VAL A 220 8.19 9.41 13.99
CA VAL A 220 7.62 8.14 13.53
C VAL A 220 6.34 7.87 14.34
N LYS A 221 5.22 7.70 13.65
CA LYS A 221 3.96 7.24 14.26
C LYS A 221 3.59 5.87 13.71
N VAL A 222 3.32 4.92 14.60
CA VAL A 222 2.90 3.57 14.22
C VAL A 222 1.38 3.54 14.09
N HIS A 223 0.87 2.92 13.04
CA HIS A 223 -0.56 2.70 12.81
C HIS A 223 -0.78 1.23 12.56
N ASP A 224 -1.70 0.62 13.28
CA ASP A 224 -2.05 -0.79 13.10
C ASP A 224 -3.56 -0.98 12.91
N GLN A 225 -3.93 -2.16 12.39
CA GLN A 225 -5.34 -2.52 12.26
C GLN A 225 -6.04 -2.65 13.61
N ILE A 226 -5.33 -3.10 14.64
CA ILE A 226 -5.91 -3.39 15.94
C ILE A 226 -6.39 -2.10 16.61
N THR A 227 -5.66 -0.99 16.51
CA THR A 227 -6.05 0.31 17.08
C THR A 227 -7.29 0.88 16.39
N ARG A 228 -7.44 0.65 15.07
CA ARG A 228 -8.65 1.04 14.33
C ARG A 228 -9.86 0.16 14.70
N ILE A 229 -9.66 -1.16 14.80
CA ILE A 229 -10.73 -2.12 15.13
C ILE A 229 -11.14 -2.02 16.62
N LYS A 230 -10.18 -1.86 17.55
CA LYS A 230 -10.40 -1.67 19.00
C LYS A 230 -11.35 -0.52 19.30
N LYS A 231 -11.34 0.55 18.50
CA LYS A 231 -12.28 1.68 18.66
C LYS A 231 -13.72 1.36 18.23
N LYS A 232 -13.92 0.39 17.33
CA LYS A 232 -15.22 0.10 16.73
C LYS A 232 -15.88 -1.15 17.32
N TYR A 233 -15.09 -2.12 17.75
CA TYR A 233 -15.53 -3.38 18.35
C TYR A 233 -14.39 -3.91 19.24
N TRP A 234 -14.45 -3.87 20.57
CA TRP A 234 -14.00 -5.02 21.38
C TRP A 234 -14.28 -4.93 22.88
N SER A 235 -14.94 -5.96 23.39
CA SER A 235 -14.88 -6.48 24.76
C SER A 235 -13.74 -7.51 24.89
N SER A 236 -12.68 -7.13 25.61
CA SER A 236 -11.77 -7.98 26.41
C SER A 236 -10.90 -9.12 25.85
N GLU A 237 -10.95 -9.58 24.60
CA GLU A 237 -10.10 -10.73 24.17
C GLU A 237 -9.13 -10.51 22.98
N ALA A 238 -9.15 -9.35 22.31
CA ALA A 238 -8.24 -9.01 21.19
C ALA A 238 -6.95 -8.26 21.60
N SER A 239 -6.50 -8.41 22.85
CA SER A 239 -5.33 -7.73 23.42
C SER A 239 -3.98 -8.35 23.04
N GLN A 240 -3.95 -9.42 22.24
CA GLN A 240 -2.70 -9.96 21.72
C GLN A 240 -2.22 -9.09 20.54
N MET A 241 -1.31 -8.14 20.84
CA MET A 241 -0.39 -7.52 19.86
C MET A 241 0.06 -8.57 18.84
N PRO A 242 0.41 -8.24 17.58
CA PRO A 242 1.28 -9.15 16.84
C PRO A 242 2.63 -9.15 17.57
N PRO A 243 3.04 -10.23 18.27
CA PRO A 243 4.29 -10.28 19.02
C PRO A 243 5.40 -10.77 18.09
N ASN A 244 5.53 -10.17 16.90
CA ASN A 244 6.32 -10.75 15.82
C ASN A 244 7.63 -9.99 15.50
N PHE A 245 7.90 -8.83 16.12
CA PHE A 245 9.26 -8.29 16.10
C PHE A 245 10.12 -9.10 17.07
N LYS A 246 10.92 -10.02 16.52
CA LYS A 246 11.88 -10.81 17.30
C LYS A 246 13.21 -10.09 17.42
N SER A 247 13.82 -9.74 16.29
CA SER A 247 15.08 -9.00 16.25
C SER A 247 15.33 -8.48 14.83
N ILE A 248 16.18 -7.45 14.71
CA ILE A 248 16.74 -6.99 13.43
C ILE A 248 17.57 -8.07 12.72
N THR A 249 17.91 -9.18 13.37
CA THR A 249 18.60 -10.31 12.74
C THR A 249 17.69 -11.14 11.82
N GLU A 250 16.37 -11.01 11.93
CA GLU A 250 15.40 -11.67 11.04
C GLU A 250 15.02 -10.81 9.83
N LEU A 251 15.81 -9.77 9.54
CA LEU A 251 15.63 -8.92 8.37
C LEU A 251 15.79 -9.72 7.07
N SER A 252 14.99 -9.35 6.08
CA SER A 252 15.01 -9.89 4.73
C SER A 252 14.75 -8.77 3.72
N ALA A 253 15.53 -8.77 2.65
CA ALA A 253 15.27 -7.94 1.47
C ALA A 253 15.27 -8.79 0.20
N THR A 254 14.64 -8.31 -0.86
CA THR A 254 14.68 -9.02 -2.17
C THR A 254 16.11 -9.14 -2.70
N LYS A 255 16.99 -8.20 -2.34
CA LYS A 255 18.43 -8.26 -2.60
C LYS A 255 19.17 -8.45 -1.29
N LYS A 256 19.96 -9.52 -1.18
CA LYS A 256 20.77 -9.82 0.00
C LYS A 256 21.77 -8.70 0.35
N SER A 257 22.31 -8.04 -0.67
CA SER A 257 23.22 -6.90 -0.47
C SER A 257 22.56 -5.68 0.18
N ASP A 258 21.25 -5.48 -0.03
CA ASP A 258 20.51 -4.39 0.64
C ASP A 258 20.25 -4.75 2.10
N GLU A 259 19.94 -6.02 2.37
CA GLU A 259 19.75 -6.56 3.73
C GLU A 259 21.00 -6.36 4.59
N GLU A 260 22.17 -6.78 4.08
CA GLU A 260 23.46 -6.64 4.77
C GLU A 260 23.77 -5.16 5.09
N LYS A 261 23.65 -4.28 4.09
CA LYS A 261 23.89 -2.83 4.27
C LYS A 261 22.95 -2.20 5.28
N ILE A 262 21.67 -2.57 5.26
CA ILE A 262 20.68 -2.03 6.20
C ILE A 262 20.94 -2.55 7.61
N PHE A 263 21.30 -3.84 7.74
CA PHE A 263 21.67 -4.42 9.02
C PHE A 263 22.90 -3.73 9.62
N GLU A 264 23.97 -3.54 8.83
CA GLU A 264 25.16 -2.80 9.24
C GLU A 264 24.83 -1.35 9.63
N LEU A 265 23.92 -0.70 8.90
CA LEU A 265 23.45 0.64 9.23
C LEU A 265 22.72 0.67 10.57
N LEU A 266 21.86 -0.31 10.86
CA LEU A 266 21.15 -0.42 12.13
C LEU A 266 22.13 -0.59 13.29
N VAL A 267 23.05 -1.55 13.19
CA VAL A 267 24.04 -1.84 14.23
C VAL A 267 24.98 -0.64 14.45
N SER A 268 25.48 -0.01 13.38
CA SER A 268 26.33 1.18 13.50
C SER A 268 25.62 2.41 14.06
N THR A 269 24.31 2.53 13.83
CA THR A 269 23.52 3.67 14.34
C THR A 269 23.19 3.52 15.82
N PHE A 270 22.81 2.31 16.26
CA PHE A 270 22.36 2.06 17.62
C PHE A 270 23.43 1.45 18.53
N GLY A 271 24.59 1.07 17.98
CA GLY A 271 25.75 0.52 18.68
C GLY A 271 25.76 -1.02 18.75
N SER A 272 24.60 -1.66 18.83
CA SER A 272 24.47 -3.12 18.88
C SER A 272 23.10 -3.59 18.39
N VAL A 273 22.99 -4.90 18.12
CA VAL A 273 21.69 -5.54 17.80
C VAL A 273 20.68 -5.33 18.93
N SER A 274 21.09 -5.56 20.18
CA SER A 274 20.19 -5.40 21.34
C SER A 274 19.65 -3.98 21.45
N GLN A 275 20.51 -2.97 21.28
CA GLN A 275 20.10 -1.57 21.37
C GLN A 275 19.19 -1.16 20.21
N ALA A 276 19.41 -1.68 19.00
CA ALA A 276 18.52 -1.47 17.87
C ALA A 276 17.14 -2.11 18.12
N ASP A 277 17.13 -3.35 18.63
CA ASP A 277 15.90 -4.07 18.99
C ASP A 277 15.11 -3.32 20.07
N ASP A 278 15.78 -2.86 21.13
CA ASP A 278 15.16 -2.10 22.21
C ASP A 278 14.56 -0.78 21.70
N TYR A 279 15.26 -0.08 20.81
CA TYR A 279 14.76 1.14 20.20
C TYR A 279 13.49 0.88 19.38
N ILE A 280 13.50 -0.12 18.50
CA ILE A 280 12.33 -0.49 17.68
C ILE A 280 11.16 -0.89 18.59
N ARG A 281 11.41 -1.74 19.60
CA ARG A 281 10.39 -2.12 20.59
C ARG A 281 9.83 -0.90 21.31
N SER A 282 10.65 0.10 21.63
CA SER A 282 10.19 1.32 22.30
C SER A 282 9.27 2.19 21.43
N ILE A 283 9.50 2.24 20.11
CA ILE A 283 8.60 2.92 19.17
C ILE A 283 7.26 2.19 19.14
N LEU A 284 7.30 0.86 19.00
CA LEU A 284 6.11 0.03 18.96
C LEU A 284 5.29 0.13 20.25
N ALA A 285 5.95 0.18 21.41
CA ALA A 285 5.29 0.27 22.71
C ALA A 285 4.69 1.65 23.03
N LYS A 286 5.21 2.73 22.44
CA LYS A 286 4.72 4.10 22.69
C LYS A 286 3.47 4.44 21.88
N GLU A 287 3.28 3.80 20.74
CA GLU A 287 2.26 4.16 19.75
C GLU A 287 1.14 3.11 19.61
N LEU A 288 1.23 1.97 20.33
CA LEU A 288 0.21 0.91 20.45
C LEU A 288 -0.43 0.89 21.85
#